data_AF-A0A1I2E8K1-F1
#
_entry.id   AF-A0A1I2E8K1-F1
#
_cell.length_a   1.000
_cell.length_b   1.000
_cell.length_c   1.000
_cell.angle_alpha   90.00
_cell.angle_beta   90.00
_cell.angle_gamma   90.00
#
_symmetry.space_group_name_H-M   'P 1'
#
loop_
_entity.id
_entity.type
_entity.pdbx_description
1 polymer ?
#
loop_
_entity_poly.entity_id
_entity_poly.type
_entity_poly.pdbx_seq_one_letter_code
_entity_poly.pdbx_strand_id
1 'polypeptide(L)'
;MITFLMALSILLVLFSGFVCWQVFEQRKVIARMMENDDIADSEQEPELVITLRVLNPIALAKRESRSARVLADKLPVMVRKMVYQEVMKELEEEMSEREIDVDMQIEYR
;
A
#
# COMPACT_ATOMS: atom_id res chain seq x y z
N MET A 1 -3.67 -17.64 -59.85
CA MET A 1 -2.35 -17.42 -59.21
C MET A 1 -2.22 -16.00 -58.65
N ILE A 2 -2.40 -14.95 -59.47
CA ILE A 2 -2.33 -13.53 -59.03
C ILE A 2 -3.38 -13.17 -57.98
N THR A 3 -4.64 -13.62 -58.15
CA THR A 3 -5.72 -13.38 -57.19
C THR A 3 -5.46 -14.00 -55.81
N PHE A 4 -4.81 -15.17 -55.79
CA PHE A 4 -4.39 -15.84 -54.55
C PHE A 4 -3.25 -15.08 -53.86
N LEU A 5 -2.27 -14.58 -54.62
CA LEU A 5 -1.22 -13.71 -54.10
C LEU A 5 -1.78 -12.40 -53.52
N MET A 6 -2.75 -11.79 -54.19
CA MET A 6 -3.41 -10.57 -53.71
C MET A 6 -4.16 -10.82 -52.40
N ALA A 7 -4.95 -11.90 -52.32
CA ALA A 7 -5.66 -12.28 -51.10
C ALA A 7 -4.70 -12.56 -49.93
N LEU A 8 -3.59 -13.27 -50.19
CA LEU A 8 -2.57 -13.56 -49.18
C LEU A 8 -1.88 -12.28 -48.68
N SER A 9 -1.60 -11.32 -49.57
CA SER A 9 -0.97 -10.05 -49.20
C SER A 9 -1.87 -9.19 -48.32
N ILE A 10 -3.18 -9.16 -48.60
CA ILE A 10 -4.15 -8.42 -47.81
C ILE A 10 -4.28 -9.04 -46.41
N LEU A 11 -4.33 -10.37 -46.33
CA LEU A 11 -4.40 -11.08 -45.06
C LEU A 11 -3.16 -10.85 -44.19
N LEU A 12 -1.97 -10.83 -44.79
CA LEU A 12 -0.71 -10.53 -44.09
C LEU A 12 -0.69 -9.09 -43.53
N VAL A 13 -1.18 -8.11 -44.30
CA VAL A 13 -1.23 -6.72 -43.85
C VAL A 13 -2.22 -6.56 -42.68
N LEU A 14 -3.39 -7.19 -42.75
CA LEU A 14 -4.36 -7.16 -41.66
C LEU A 14 -3.81 -7.83 -40.40
N PHE A 15 -3.14 -8.97 -40.54
CA PHE A 15 -2.53 -9.67 -39.42
C PHE A 15 -1.39 -8.87 -38.79
N SER A 16 -0.53 -8.25 -39.62
CA SER A 16 0.55 -7.39 -39.14
C SER A 16 0.03 -6.16 -38.40
N GLY A 17 -1.01 -5.50 -38.92
CA GLY A 17 -1.67 -4.38 -38.25
C GLY A 17 -2.30 -4.79 -36.92
N PHE A 18 -2.95 -5.97 -36.86
CA PHE A 18 -3.54 -6.49 -35.65
C PHE A 18 -2.50 -6.83 -34.58
N VAL A 19 -1.39 -7.49 -34.94
CA VAL A 19 -0.29 -7.79 -34.02
C VAL A 19 0.38 -6.50 -33.54
N CYS A 20 0.58 -5.51 -34.42
CA CYS A 20 1.14 -4.23 -34.04
C CYS A 20 0.24 -3.49 -33.04
N TRP A 21 -1.08 -3.49 -33.27
CA TRP A 21 -2.06 -2.95 -32.33
C TRP A 21 -2.03 -3.68 -30.99
N GLN A 22 -1.98 -5.02 -31.01
CA GLN A 22 -1.92 -5.84 -29.79
C GLN A 22 -0.64 -5.57 -28.99
N VAL A 23 0.51 -5.44 -29.67
CA VAL A 23 1.79 -5.09 -29.03
C VAL A 23 1.73 -3.67 -28.46
N PHE A 24 1.04 -2.73 -29.13
CA PHE A 24 0.90 -1.37 -28.62
C PHE A 24 0.01 -1.30 -27.37
N GLU A 25 -1.09 -2.06 -27.34
CA GLU A 25 -1.93 -2.19 -26.14
C GLU A 25 -1.20 -2.92 -25.00
N GLN A 26 -0.46 -3.99 -25.30
CA GLN A 26 0.40 -4.64 -24.31
C GLN A 26 1.47 -3.69 -23.78
N ARG A 27 2.08 -2.89 -24.64
CA ARG A 27 3.04 -1.85 -24.23
C ARG A 27 2.41 -0.78 -23.35
N LYS A 28 1.14 -0.41 -23.54
CA LYS A 28 0.44 0.51 -22.63
C LYS A 28 0.15 -0.13 -21.27
N VAL A 29 -0.19 -1.42 -21.24
CA VAL A 29 -0.42 -2.15 -19.98
C VAL A 29 0.91 -2.32 -19.23
N ILE A 30 1.98 -2.70 -19.92
CA ILE A 30 3.33 -2.77 -19.37
C ILE A 30 3.80 -1.40 -18.95
N ALA A 31 3.56 -0.33 -19.72
CA ALA A 31 3.93 1.03 -19.35
C ALA A 31 3.15 1.52 -18.11
N ARG A 32 1.88 1.14 -17.93
CA ARG A 32 1.14 1.45 -16.69
C ARG A 32 1.57 0.59 -15.50
N MET A 33 1.99 -0.64 -15.73
CA MET A 33 2.62 -1.47 -14.69
C MET A 33 3.99 -0.90 -14.33
N MET A 34 4.77 -0.47 -15.32
CA MET A 34 6.05 0.21 -15.16
C MET A 34 5.91 1.61 -14.56
N GLU A 35 4.84 2.37 -14.81
CA GLU A 35 4.58 3.67 -14.17
C GLU A 35 4.17 3.50 -12.70
N ASN A 36 3.50 2.39 -12.35
CA ASN A 36 3.32 1.98 -10.97
C ASN A 36 4.63 1.47 -10.34
N ASP A 37 5.50 0.83 -11.12
CA ASP A 37 6.83 0.39 -10.71
C ASP A 37 7.90 1.51 -10.84
N ASP A 38 7.66 2.66 -11.46
CA ASP A 38 8.64 3.77 -11.65
C ASP A 38 8.76 4.63 -10.37
N ILE A 39 8.08 4.21 -9.30
CA ILE A 39 8.48 4.53 -7.92
C ILE A 39 9.76 3.74 -7.54
N ALA A 40 10.20 2.76 -8.35
CA ALA A 40 11.32 1.85 -8.10
C ALA A 40 12.57 2.12 -8.95
N ASP A 41 12.85 3.40 -9.30
CA ASP A 41 14.18 3.81 -9.77
C ASP A 41 14.99 4.59 -8.71
N SER A 42 14.60 4.43 -7.45
CA SER A 42 15.51 4.67 -6.34
C SER A 42 16.10 3.32 -5.95
N GLU A 43 17.42 3.24 -5.78
CA GLU A 43 18.12 2.18 -5.04
C GLU A 43 17.71 2.16 -3.55
N GLN A 44 16.42 2.31 -3.26
CA GLN A 44 15.82 2.19 -1.95
C GLN A 44 15.36 0.74 -1.83
N GLU A 45 15.93 0.05 -0.85
CA GLU A 45 15.36 -1.22 -0.39
C GLU A 45 13.84 -1.06 -0.25
N PRO A 46 13.04 -2.06 -0.66
CA PRO A 46 11.59 -1.93 -0.64
C PRO A 46 11.10 -1.66 0.80
N GLU A 47 10.80 -0.40 1.10
CA GLU A 47 10.31 0.05 2.41
C GLU A 47 8.79 -0.15 2.48
N LEU A 48 8.32 -0.92 3.48
CA LEU A 48 6.89 -1.09 3.76
C LEU A 48 6.45 -0.03 4.79
N VAL A 49 5.70 0.98 4.33
CA VAL A 49 5.13 2.01 5.21
C VAL A 49 3.70 1.67 5.59
N ILE A 50 3.44 1.44 6.89
CA ILE A 50 2.10 1.19 7.43
C ILE A 50 1.64 2.40 8.25
N THR A 51 0.50 2.99 7.87
CA THR A 51 -0.13 4.07 8.65
C THR A 51 -1.25 3.53 9.53
N LEU A 52 -1.04 3.53 10.85
CA LEU A 52 -2.05 3.16 11.83
C LEU A 52 -2.80 4.39 12.34
N ARG A 53 -4.14 4.35 12.32
CA ARG A 53 -4.98 5.42 12.88
C ARG A 53 -5.91 4.88 13.96
N VAL A 54 -5.71 5.34 15.19
CA VAL A 54 -6.59 5.03 16.32
C VAL A 54 -7.84 5.93 16.27
N LEU A 55 -8.98 5.35 15.89
CA LEU A 55 -10.23 6.09 15.67
C LEU A 55 -10.82 6.71 16.95
N ASN A 56 -10.84 5.95 18.05
CA ASN A 56 -11.48 6.38 19.31
C ASN A 56 -10.63 5.97 20.54
N PRO A 57 -9.54 6.70 20.83
CA PRO A 57 -8.61 6.32 21.89
C PRO A 57 -9.24 6.34 23.28
N ILE A 58 -10.20 7.25 23.53
CA ILE A 58 -10.87 7.35 24.83
C ILE A 58 -11.80 6.17 25.09
N ALA A 59 -12.56 5.75 24.07
CA ALA A 59 -13.43 4.59 24.19
C ALA A 59 -12.62 3.30 24.37
N LEU A 60 -11.50 3.19 23.64
CA LEU A 60 -10.55 2.08 23.77
C LEU A 60 -10.01 1.99 25.21
N ALA A 61 -9.48 3.09 25.75
CA ALA A 61 -9.00 3.16 27.13
C ALA A 61 -10.08 2.77 28.16
N LYS A 62 -11.30 3.27 28.00
CA LYS A 62 -12.43 2.96 28.91
C LYS A 62 -12.83 1.49 28.87
N ARG A 63 -12.64 0.80 27.75
CA ARG A 63 -12.96 -0.61 27.56
C ARG A 63 -11.91 -1.50 28.20
N GLU A 64 -10.64 -1.21 27.93
CA GLU A 64 -9.52 -2.07 28.36
C GLU A 64 -9.10 -1.82 29.82
N SER A 65 -9.35 -0.63 30.38
CA SER A 65 -8.86 -0.31 31.73
C SER A 65 -9.86 0.45 32.61
N ARG A 66 -10.03 -0.04 33.84
CA ARG A 66 -10.84 0.60 34.89
C ARG A 66 -10.22 1.88 35.41
N SER A 67 -8.89 1.94 35.58
CA SER A 67 -8.18 3.15 36.00
C SER A 67 -8.16 4.20 34.89
N ALA A 68 -8.00 3.76 33.64
CA ALA A 68 -8.07 4.66 32.48
C ALA A 68 -9.46 5.27 32.29
N ARG A 69 -10.53 4.59 32.75
CA ARG A 69 -11.89 5.16 32.73
C ARG A 69 -12.02 6.41 33.58
N VAL A 70 -11.45 6.41 34.78
CA VAL A 70 -11.47 7.58 35.68
C VAL A 70 -10.57 8.71 35.14
N LEU A 71 -9.41 8.36 34.61
CA LEU A 71 -8.47 9.32 34.02
C LEU A 71 -9.00 9.92 32.72
N ALA A 72 -9.78 9.17 31.94
CA ALA A 72 -10.37 9.62 30.70
C ALA A 72 -11.39 10.76 30.91
N ASP A 73 -12.12 10.71 32.02
CA ASP A 73 -13.11 11.73 32.37
C ASP A 73 -12.46 13.02 32.89
N LYS A 74 -11.28 12.92 33.53
CA LYS A 74 -10.58 14.08 34.12
C LYS A 74 -9.51 14.68 33.21
N LEU A 75 -8.81 13.85 32.45
CA LEU A 75 -7.61 14.22 31.67
C LEU A 75 -7.62 13.49 30.30
N PRO A 76 -8.55 13.83 29.40
CA PRO A 76 -8.73 13.13 28.12
C PRO A 76 -7.51 13.23 27.20
N VAL A 77 -6.79 14.35 27.23
CA VAL A 77 -5.57 14.55 26.41
C VAL A 77 -4.46 13.60 26.83
N MET A 78 -4.29 13.40 28.14
CA MET A 78 -3.26 12.49 28.67
C MET A 78 -3.59 11.04 28.34
N VAL A 79 -4.86 10.64 28.49
CA VAL A 79 -5.29 9.28 28.13
C VAL A 79 -5.09 9.01 26.64
N ARG A 80 -5.35 9.99 25.77
CA ARG A 80 -5.08 9.84 24.34
C ARG A 80 -3.61 9.51 24.08
N LYS A 81 -2.68 10.24 24.69
CA LYS A 81 -1.24 10.00 24.55
C LYS A 81 -0.83 8.63 25.09
N MET A 82 -1.33 8.27 26.27
CA MET A 82 -1.05 6.94 26.86
C MET A 82 -1.53 5.81 25.96
N VAL A 83 -2.71 5.94 25.35
CA VAL A 83 -3.23 4.94 24.41
C VAL A 83 -2.33 4.81 23.19
N TYR A 84 -1.85 5.92 22.63
CA TYR A 84 -0.95 5.86 21.47
C TYR A 84 0.39 5.22 21.82
N GLN A 85 0.92 5.52 23.01
CA GLN A 85 2.16 4.91 23.50
C GLN A 85 1.99 3.41 23.76
N GLU A 86 0.88 3.00 24.37
CA GLU A 86 0.64 1.58 24.66
C GLU A 86 0.44 0.78 23.37
N VAL A 87 -0.34 1.30 22.41
CA VAL A 87 -0.54 0.64 21.11
C VAL A 87 0.78 0.53 20.33
N MET A 88 1.64 1.54 20.41
CA MET A 88 2.97 1.48 19.78
C MET A 88 3.82 0.39 20.41
N LYS A 89 3.85 0.33 21.75
CA LYS A 89 4.63 -0.66 22.48
C LYS A 89 4.15 -2.10 22.21
N GLU A 90 2.83 -2.33 22.22
CA GLU A 90 2.25 -3.64 21.92
C GLU A 90 2.57 -4.08 20.49
N LEU A 91 2.50 -3.15 19.53
CA LEU A 91 2.83 -3.43 18.14
C LEU A 91 4.34 -3.69 17.94
N GLU A 92 5.20 -2.93 18.63
CA GLU A 92 6.66 -3.15 18.62
C GLU A 92 7.01 -4.53 19.20
N GLU A 93 6.35 -4.94 20.29
CA GLU A 93 6.51 -6.27 20.89
C GLU A 93 6.07 -7.38 19.91
N GLU A 94 4.89 -7.25 19.28
CA GLU A 94 4.42 -8.22 18.29
C GLU A 94 5.31 -8.31 17.04
N MET A 95 5.88 -7.20 16.58
CA MET A 95 6.81 -7.19 15.45
C MET A 95 8.17 -7.79 15.85
N SER A 96 8.67 -7.46 17.04
CA SER A 96 9.91 -8.02 17.58
C SER A 96 9.81 -9.53 17.81
N GLU A 97 8.67 -10.05 18.27
CA GLU A 97 8.42 -11.49 18.41
C GLU A 97 8.52 -12.24 17.06
N ARG A 98 8.25 -11.53 15.97
CA ARG A 98 8.34 -12.06 14.59
C ARG A 98 9.68 -11.77 13.93
N GLU A 99 10.65 -11.23 14.68
CA GLU A 99 11.97 -10.84 14.19
C GLU A 99 11.90 -9.79 13.05
N ILE A 100 10.86 -8.93 13.08
CA ILE A 100 10.68 -7.84 12.12
C ILE A 100 11.20 -6.55 12.77
N ASP A 101 12.28 -5.99 12.21
CA ASP A 101 12.81 -4.69 12.62
C ASP A 101 11.94 -3.56 12.02
N VAL A 102 11.43 -2.67 12.86
CA VAL A 102 10.48 -1.63 12.47
C VAL A 102 10.84 -0.28 13.10
N ASP A 103 10.87 0.78 12.30
CA ASP A 103 10.92 2.15 12.83
C ASP A 103 9.48 2.68 13.03
N MET A 104 9.13 3.01 14.27
CA MET A 104 7.79 3.46 14.65
C MET A 104 7.81 4.93 15.08
N GLN A 105 6.99 5.75 14.43
CA GLN A 105 6.88 7.18 14.73
C GLN A 105 5.42 7.60 14.98
N ILE A 106 5.20 8.40 16.02
CA ILE A 106 3.86 8.94 16.36
C ILE A 106 3.71 10.35 15.79
N GLU A 107 2.77 10.53 14.85
CA GLU A 107 2.30 11.85 14.43
C GLU A 107 1.07 12.28 15.23
N TYR A 108 1.17 13.39 15.97
CA TYR A 108 0.02 14.01 16.63
C TYR A 108 -0.68 14.96 15.64
N ARG A 109 -1.80 14.53 15.08
CA ARG A 109 -2.71 15.38 14.27
C ARG A 109 -3.96 15.79 15.05
#